data_AF-A0A101EEQ7-F1
#
_entry.id   AF-A0A101EEQ7-F1
#
_cell.length_a   1.000
_cell.length_b   1.000
_cell.length_c   1.000
_cell.angle_alpha   90.00
_cell.angle_beta   90.00
_cell.angle_gamma   90.00
#
_symmetry.space_group_name_H-M   'P 1'
#
loop_
_entity.id
_entity.type
_entity.pdbx_description
1 polymer ?
#
loop_
_entity_poly.entity_id
_entity_poly.type
_entity_poly.pdbx_seq_one_letter_code
_entity_poly.pdbx_strand_id
1 'polypeptide(L)'
;CRGLGAGAGNTQTEVLVGVLDKAGYETGIDFYKIMDVAEEIVEPVMRRPQVIKNASLMLGYAGVYSSFLLHTYRAAEKFGLDPRDILVELGRRKMVGGQEDMIIDVAYYLSQRREKG
;
A
#
# COMPACT_ATOMS: atom_id res chain seq x y z
N CYS A 1 8.63 9.31 6.47
CA CYS A 1 9.00 8.90 7.83
C CYS A 1 8.06 7.78 8.30
N ARG A 2 8.57 6.75 8.99
CA ARG A 2 7.83 5.54 9.44
C ARG A 2 7.05 4.81 8.34
N GLY A 3 7.48 4.99 7.10
CA GLY A 3 6.83 4.41 5.92
C GLY A 3 5.43 4.96 5.65
N LEU A 4 4.99 6.03 6.32
CA LEU A 4 3.65 6.60 6.17
C LEU A 4 3.33 6.85 4.68
N GLY A 5 2.31 6.16 4.18
CA GLY A 5 1.98 6.16 2.75
C GLY A 5 0.85 5.22 2.39
N ALA A 6 0.60 5.11 1.09
CA ALA A 6 -0.35 4.17 0.53
C ALA A 6 0.25 2.75 0.41
N GLY A 7 -0.59 1.74 0.19
CA GLY A 7 -0.12 0.36 -0.01
C GLY A 7 0.61 -0.21 1.22
N ALA A 8 1.83 -0.70 1.00
CA ALA A 8 2.72 -1.18 2.06
C ALA A 8 3.52 -0.05 2.75
N GLY A 9 3.37 1.19 2.28
CA GLY A 9 4.12 2.34 2.73
C GLY A 9 5.10 2.89 1.70
N ASN A 10 5.63 4.07 1.99
CA ASN A 10 6.74 4.67 1.25
C ASN A 10 8.08 4.18 1.80
N THR A 11 9.17 4.53 1.11
CA THR A 11 10.51 4.41 1.67
C THR A 11 10.57 5.08 3.05
N GLN A 12 10.95 4.30 4.06
CA GLN A 12 11.16 4.79 5.42
C GLN A 12 12.34 5.76 5.43
N THR A 13 12.08 7.01 5.81
CA THR A 13 13.07 8.11 5.76
C THR A 13 14.21 7.83 6.72
N GLU A 14 13.90 7.42 7.93
CA GLU A 14 14.84 7.03 8.98
C GLU A 14 15.75 5.88 8.54
N VAL A 15 15.21 4.89 7.81
CA VAL A 15 15.97 3.78 7.26
C VAL A 15 16.87 4.26 6.11
N LEU A 16 16.34 5.05 5.18
CA LEU A 16 17.11 5.60 4.06
C LEU A 16 18.28 6.46 4.54
N VAL A 17 18.04 7.34 5.52
CA VAL A 17 19.09 8.18 6.12
C VAL A 17 20.19 7.31 6.73
N GLY A 18 19.83 6.27 7.50
CA GLY A 18 20.83 5.36 8.09
C GLY A 18 21.64 4.58 7.05
N VAL A 19 21.00 4.16 5.94
CA VAL A 19 21.71 3.48 4.83
C VAL A 19 22.67 4.44 4.12
N LEU A 20 22.24 5.68 3.85
CA LEU A 20 23.05 6.69 3.19
C LEU A 20 24.24 7.14 4.06
N ASP A 21 24.04 7.28 5.38
CA ASP A 21 25.10 7.53 6.35
C ASP A 21 26.19 6.44 6.28
N LYS A 22 25.79 5.16 6.32
CA LYS A 22 26.73 4.04 6.18
C LYS A 22 27.46 3.99 4.84
N ALA A 23 26.82 4.49 3.78
CA ALA A 23 27.42 4.56 2.45
C ALA A 23 28.26 5.83 2.23
N GLY A 24 28.38 6.72 3.21
CA GLY A 24 29.17 7.95 3.12
C GLY A 24 28.51 9.10 2.35
N TYR A 25 27.18 9.08 2.21
CA TYR A 25 26.41 10.13 1.56
C TYR A 25 25.80 11.08 2.60
N GLU A 26 26.07 12.38 2.45
CA GLU A 26 25.44 13.42 3.27
C GLU A 26 24.00 13.68 2.83
N THR A 27 23.08 13.69 3.79
CA THR A 27 21.65 13.96 3.55
C THR A 27 21.18 15.31 4.12
N GLY A 28 21.98 15.92 5.01
CA GLY A 28 21.57 17.10 5.78
C GLY A 28 20.54 16.80 6.89
N ILE A 29 20.21 15.52 7.13
CA ILE A 29 19.26 15.08 8.15
C ILE A 29 20.03 14.49 9.32
N ASP A 30 19.71 14.94 10.54
CA ASP A 30 20.22 14.38 11.78
C ASP A 30 19.63 12.97 12.01
N PHE A 31 20.50 11.95 12.00
CA PHE A 31 20.07 10.54 12.01
C PHE A 31 19.32 10.15 13.30
N TYR A 32 19.80 10.61 14.46
CA TYR A 32 19.11 10.31 15.74
C TYR A 32 17.75 11.01 15.79
N LYS A 33 17.69 12.30 15.43
CA LYS A 33 16.42 13.03 15.46
C LYS A 33 15.37 12.47 14.50
N ILE A 34 15.75 11.97 13.32
CA ILE A 34 14.76 11.38 12.41
C ILE A 34 14.23 10.03 12.92
N MET A 35 15.03 9.28 13.69
CA MET A 35 14.56 8.09 14.40
C MET A 35 13.52 8.48 15.46
N ASP A 36 13.82 9.48 16.29
CA ASP A 36 12.91 9.98 17.33
C ASP A 36 11.60 10.51 16.72
N VAL A 37 11.67 11.26 15.61
CA VAL A 37 10.46 11.71 14.88
C VAL A 37 9.64 10.51 14.38
N ALA A 38 10.28 9.46 13.87
CA ALA A 38 9.58 8.29 13.35
C ALA A 38 8.79 7.56 14.46
N GLU A 39 9.38 7.45 15.65
CA GLU A 39 8.85 6.68 16.77
C GLU A 39 7.92 7.49 17.67
N GLU A 40 8.33 8.68 18.08
CA GLU A 40 7.63 9.46 19.11
C GLU A 40 6.54 10.35 18.52
N ILE A 41 6.60 10.69 17.23
CA ILE A 41 5.67 11.63 16.60
C ILE A 41 4.83 10.95 15.52
N VAL A 42 5.46 10.27 14.56
CA VAL A 42 4.74 9.74 13.39
C VAL A 42 3.95 8.48 13.74
N GLU A 43 4.56 7.51 14.42
CA GLU A 43 3.86 6.26 14.78
C GLU A 43 2.57 6.49 15.60
N PRO A 44 2.53 7.36 16.62
CA PRO A 44 1.30 7.59 17.39
C PRO A 44 0.12 8.15 16.60
N VAL A 45 0.36 8.87 15.50
CA VAL A 45 -0.70 9.43 14.64
C VAL A 45 -1.12 8.49 13.50
N MET A 46 -0.43 7.36 13.33
CA MET A 46 -0.76 6.39 12.30
C MET A 46 -2.04 5.63 12.65
N ARG A 47 -2.99 5.60 11.71
CA ARG A 47 -4.23 4.81 11.87
C ARG A 47 -4.00 3.29 11.80
N ARG A 48 -2.89 2.88 11.18
CA ARG A 48 -2.48 1.49 11.00
C ARG A 48 -0.98 1.44 10.70
N PRO A 49 -0.29 0.34 11.02
CA PRO A 49 1.10 0.15 10.61
C PRO A 49 1.20 -0.02 9.10
N GLN A 50 2.29 0.47 8.52
CA GLN A 50 2.65 0.29 7.11
C GLN A 50 3.58 -0.91 7.03
N VAL A 51 3.04 -2.05 6.63
CA VAL A 51 3.74 -3.34 6.62
C VAL A 51 3.39 -4.11 5.37
N ILE A 52 4.33 -4.93 4.89
CA ILE A 52 4.10 -5.81 3.76
C ILE A 52 3.20 -6.97 4.21
N LYS A 53 2.00 -7.03 3.63
CA LYS A 53 1.05 -8.14 3.73
C LYS A 53 0.70 -8.65 2.33
N ASN A 54 0.00 -9.78 2.25
CA ASN A 54 -0.35 -10.43 0.97
C ASN A 54 -0.96 -9.47 -0.07
N ALA A 55 -1.96 -8.66 0.30
CA ALA A 55 -2.60 -7.74 -0.66
C ALA A 55 -1.73 -6.52 -1.00
N SER A 56 -0.94 -6.00 -0.05
CA SER A 56 -0.04 -4.87 -0.35
C SER A 56 1.17 -5.30 -1.18
N LEU A 57 1.62 -6.56 -1.04
CA LEU A 57 2.58 -7.18 -1.93
C LEU A 57 1.98 -7.38 -3.33
N MET A 58 0.72 -7.83 -3.40
CA MET A 58 0.01 -8.03 -4.65
C MET A 58 -0.18 -6.73 -5.45
N LEU A 59 -0.33 -5.58 -4.80
CA LEU A 59 -0.34 -4.27 -5.48
C LEU A 59 0.90 -4.08 -6.36
N GLY A 60 2.09 -4.33 -5.79
CA GLY A 60 3.35 -4.19 -6.51
C GLY A 60 3.49 -5.24 -7.61
N TYR A 61 3.14 -6.50 -7.32
CA TYR A 61 3.19 -7.58 -8.30
C TYR A 61 2.28 -7.33 -9.51
N ALA A 62 1.06 -6.84 -9.28
CA ALA A 62 0.06 -6.58 -10.32
C ALA A 62 0.23 -5.20 -10.99
N GLY A 63 1.16 -4.36 -10.54
CA GLY A 63 1.37 -3.02 -11.07
C GLY A 63 0.20 -2.07 -10.82
N VAL A 64 -0.47 -2.19 -9.67
CA VAL A 64 -1.67 -1.41 -9.32
C VAL A 64 -1.30 -0.23 -8.40
N TYR A 65 -2.00 0.89 -8.59
CA TYR A 65 -1.79 2.10 -7.80
C TYR A 65 -2.00 1.87 -6.30
N SER A 66 -1.00 2.17 -5.47
CA SER A 66 -0.96 1.81 -4.05
C SER A 66 -2.13 2.33 -3.21
N SER A 67 -2.75 3.46 -3.59
CA SER A 67 -3.91 4.03 -2.88
C SER A 67 -5.16 3.14 -2.97
N PHE A 68 -5.20 2.20 -3.93
CA PHE A 68 -6.33 1.30 -4.12
C PHE A 68 -6.48 0.26 -3.00
N LEU A 69 -5.47 0.06 -2.15
CA LEU A 69 -5.47 -1.02 -1.14
C LEU A 69 -6.70 -0.99 -0.22
N LEU A 70 -7.02 0.19 0.34
CA LEU A 70 -8.11 0.33 1.29
C LEU A 70 -9.48 0.15 0.62
N HIS A 71 -9.63 0.68 -0.59
CA HIS A 71 -10.84 0.51 -1.39
C HIS A 71 -11.04 -0.95 -1.80
N THR A 72 -9.96 -1.64 -2.15
CA THR A 72 -9.98 -3.06 -2.50
C THR A 72 -10.38 -3.93 -1.31
N TYR A 73 -9.87 -3.67 -0.11
CA TYR A 73 -10.32 -4.39 1.08
C TYR A 73 -11.83 -4.20 1.34
N ARG A 74 -12.34 -2.96 1.24
CA ARG A 74 -13.77 -2.68 1.41
C ARG A 74 -14.64 -3.39 0.37
N ALA A 75 -14.18 -3.42 -0.88
CA ALA A 75 -14.88 -4.13 -1.95
C ALA A 75 -14.84 -5.65 -1.73
N ALA A 76 -13.68 -6.20 -1.37
CA ALA A 76 -13.51 -7.61 -1.06
C ALA A 76 -14.45 -8.07 0.06
N GLU A 77 -14.54 -7.29 1.15
CA GLU A 77 -15.46 -7.53 2.25
C GLU A 77 -16.93 -7.47 1.79
N LYS A 78 -17.30 -6.43 1.03
CA LYS A 78 -18.67 -6.23 0.52
C LYS A 78 -19.14 -7.37 -0.40
N PHE A 79 -18.26 -7.93 -1.22
CA PHE A 79 -18.59 -8.94 -2.22
C PHE A 79 -18.15 -10.36 -1.84
N GLY A 80 -17.57 -10.57 -0.66
CA GLY A 80 -17.10 -11.88 -0.21
C GLY A 80 -15.99 -12.47 -1.08
N LEU A 81 -15.05 -11.63 -1.53
CA LEU A 81 -13.96 -11.99 -2.43
C LEU A 81 -12.60 -11.95 -1.74
N ASP A 82 -11.60 -12.61 -2.34
CA ASP A 82 -10.21 -12.37 -1.97
C ASP A 82 -9.75 -11.02 -2.57
N PRO A 83 -9.19 -10.10 -1.77
CA PRO A 83 -8.71 -8.82 -2.28
C PRO A 83 -7.61 -8.99 -3.35
N ARG A 84 -6.84 -10.09 -3.32
CA ARG A 84 -5.79 -10.35 -4.32
C ARG A 84 -6.38 -10.52 -5.72
N ASP A 85 -7.53 -11.18 -5.85
CA ASP A 85 -8.18 -11.41 -7.14
C ASP A 85 -8.66 -10.10 -7.76
N ILE A 86 -9.20 -9.20 -6.94
CA ILE A 86 -9.57 -7.85 -7.35
C ILE A 86 -8.33 -7.09 -7.85
N LEU A 87 -7.22 -7.14 -7.11
CA LEU A 87 -5.97 -6.46 -7.51
C LEU A 87 -5.39 -6.99 -8.82
N VAL A 88 -5.39 -8.31 -9.02
CA VAL A 88 -4.93 -8.94 -10.27
C VAL A 88 -5.78 -8.46 -11.45
N GLU A 89 -7.10 -8.42 -11.29
CA GLU A 89 -8.01 -7.97 -12.35
C GLU A 89 -7.86 -6.46 -12.63
N LEU A 90 -7.66 -5.62 -11.61
CA LEU A 90 -7.35 -4.19 -11.78
C LEU A 90 -6.04 -3.98 -12.56
N GLY A 91 -5.01 -4.75 -12.23
CA GLY A 91 -3.73 -4.74 -12.94
C GLY A 91 -3.86 -5.17 -14.41
N ARG A 92 -4.62 -6.24 -14.66
CA ARG A 92 -4.94 -6.71 -16.03
C ARG A 92 -5.66 -5.64 -16.86
N ARG A 93 -6.51 -4.83 -16.22
CA ARG A 93 -7.23 -3.71 -16.86
C ARG A 93 -6.39 -2.43 -16.98
N LYS A 94 -5.15 -2.42 -16.48
CA LYS A 94 -4.23 -1.26 -16.52
C LYS A 94 -4.83 0.01 -15.92
N MET A 95 -5.51 -0.14 -14.79
CA MET A 95 -6.10 0.99 -14.08
C MET A 95 -5.02 1.93 -13.52
N VAL A 96 -5.30 3.23 -13.58
CA VAL A 96 -4.41 4.29 -13.09
C VAL A 96 -5.00 4.96 -11.86
N GLY A 97 -4.19 5.74 -11.13
CA GLY A 97 -4.67 6.48 -9.95
C GLY A 97 -5.83 7.41 -10.29
N GLY A 98 -6.79 7.55 -9.37
CA GLY A 98 -8.03 8.32 -9.59
C GLY A 98 -9.20 7.49 -10.14
N GLN A 99 -9.01 6.19 -10.40
CA GLN A 99 -10.06 5.26 -10.85
C GLN A 99 -10.54 4.33 -9.72
N GLU A 100 -10.63 4.84 -8.49
CA GLU A 100 -11.02 4.05 -7.31
C GLU A 100 -12.46 3.52 -7.39
N ASP A 101 -13.33 4.16 -8.18
CA ASP A 101 -14.70 3.75 -8.46
C ASP A 101 -14.76 2.39 -9.18
N MET A 102 -13.85 2.14 -10.12
CA MET A 102 -13.76 0.90 -10.91
C MET A 102 -13.51 -0.35 -10.06
N ILE A 103 -13.01 -0.19 -8.83
CA ILE A 103 -12.76 -1.28 -7.89
C ILE A 103 -14.06 -2.00 -7.54
N ILE A 104 -15.16 -1.25 -7.39
CA ILE A 104 -16.48 -1.82 -7.10
C ILE A 104 -17.02 -2.59 -8.30
N ASP A 105 -16.85 -2.06 -9.52
CA ASP A 105 -17.28 -2.72 -10.75
C ASP A 105 -16.51 -4.02 -10.99
N VAL A 106 -15.20 -4.02 -10.72
CA VAL A 106 -14.36 -5.23 -10.79
C VAL A 106 -14.82 -6.26 -9.77
N ALA A 107 -15.07 -5.85 -8.53
CA ALA A 107 -15.52 -6.76 -7.49
C ALA A 107 -16.90 -7.37 -7.82
N TYR A 108 -17.84 -6.56 -8.32
CA TYR A 108 -19.13 -7.06 -8.80
C TYR A 108 -18.97 -8.03 -9.97
N TYR A 109 -18.13 -7.70 -10.95
CA TYR A 109 -17.84 -8.58 -12.07
C TYR A 109 -17.29 -9.95 -11.62
N LEU A 110 -16.37 -9.96 -10.66
CA LEU A 110 -15.76 -11.19 -10.15
C LEU A 110 -16.76 -12.03 -9.32
N SER A 111 -17.62 -11.41 -8.51
CA SER A 111 -18.62 -12.14 -7.73
C SER A 111 -19.60 -12.90 -8.63
N GLN A 112 -20.04 -12.28 -9.72
CA GLN A 112 -20.94 -12.89 -10.71
C GLN A 112 -20.32 -14.07 -11.47
N ARG A 113 -18.99 -14.14 -11.58
CA ARG A 113 -18.31 -15.28 -12.20
C ARG A 113 -18.19 -16.48 -11.25
N ARG A 114 -18.11 -16.23 -9.94
CA ARG A 114 -18.01 -17.28 -8.92
C ARG A 114 -19.32 -18.02 -8.73
N GLU A 115 -20.46 -17.35 -8.87
CA GLU A 115 -21.80 -17.98 -8.77
C GLU A 115 -22.13 -18.91 -9.94
N LYS A 116 -21.39 -18.83 -11.05
CA LYS A 116 -21.64 -19.60 -12.28
C LYS A 116 -20.75 -20.83 -12.44
N GLY A 117 -19.84 -21.10 -11.51
CA GLY A 117 -18.96 -22.28 -11.49
C GLY A 117 -19.22 -23.13 -10.26
#